data_AF-O60748-F1
#
_entry.id   AF-O60748-F1
#
_cell.length_a   1.000
_cell.length_b   1.000
_cell.length_c   1.000
_cell.angle_alpha   90.00
_cell.angle_beta   90.00
_cell.angle_gamma   90.00
#
_symmetry.space_group_name_H-M   'P 1'
#
loop_
_entity.id
_entity.type
_entity.pdbx_description
1 polymer ?
#
loop_
_entity_poly.entity_id
_entity_poly.type
_entity_poly.pdbx_seq_one_letter_code
_entity_poly.pdbx_strand_id
1 'polypeptide(L)'
;GSALEKSLAVSQGGELYEEWLELRNGCLCCSVKDNGLRAIENLMQKKGKFDDILLETTGLADPGAVTSMFWVDAELGSDIYLDGIITIVDSKYGLKHLTEEKPDGH
;
A
#
# COMPACT_ATOMS: atom_id res chain seq x y z
N GLY A 1 7.00 10.00 27.29
CA GLY A 1 5.83 10.43 28.07
C GLY A 1 4.66 10.61 27.13
N SER A 2 3.63 9.79 27.32
CA SER A 2 2.22 10.01 26.95
C SER A 2 1.91 10.57 25.56
N ALA A 3 1.72 9.65 24.61
CA ALA A 3 0.63 9.70 23.63
C ALA A 3 0.42 8.24 23.17
N LEU A 4 -0.19 7.41 24.02
CA LEU A 4 -1.55 6.92 23.77
C LEU A 4 -1.68 6.31 22.37
N GLU A 5 -1.12 5.10 22.24
CA GLU A 5 -1.56 4.07 21.32
C GLU A 5 -3.08 3.97 21.41
N LYS A 6 -3.78 4.52 20.42
CA LYS A 6 -5.21 4.29 20.21
C LYS A 6 -5.35 3.55 18.88
N SER A 7 -4.81 2.34 18.80
CA SER A 7 -5.13 1.40 17.72
C SER A 7 -6.55 0.89 17.96
N LEU A 8 -7.45 1.16 17.00
CA LEU A 8 -8.74 0.48 16.96
C LEU A 8 -8.47 -1.01 16.68
N ALA A 9 -8.62 -1.85 17.69
CA ALA A 9 -8.50 -3.29 17.55
C ALA A 9 -9.81 -3.89 17.04
N VAL A 10 -9.75 -4.67 15.97
CA VAL A 10 -10.87 -5.52 15.53
C VAL A 10 -10.75 -6.85 16.27
N SER A 11 -11.79 -7.21 17.03
CA SER A 11 -11.83 -8.46 17.78
C SER A 11 -12.53 -9.55 16.96
N GLN A 12 -11.78 -10.58 16.58
CA GLN A 12 -12.35 -11.89 16.21
C GLN A 12 -11.72 -12.95 17.11
N GLY A 13 -12.56 -13.68 17.86
CA GLY A 13 -12.12 -14.82 18.66
C GLY A 13 -11.34 -14.51 19.94
N GLY A 14 -11.29 -13.25 20.38
CA GLY A 14 -10.59 -12.86 21.62
C GLY A 14 -9.10 -12.53 21.43
N GLU A 15 -8.59 -12.53 20.19
CA GLU A 15 -7.26 -12.01 19.87
C GLU A 15 -7.37 -10.64 19.19
N LEU A 16 -6.50 -9.72 19.60
CA LEU A 16 -6.37 -8.37 19.05
C LEU A 16 -5.42 -8.45 17.85
N TYR A 17 -5.95 -8.36 16.64
CA TYR A 17 -5.10 -8.29 15.43
C TYR A 17 -5.03 -6.83 14.96
N GLU A 18 -3.82 -6.27 14.92
CA GLU A 18 -3.56 -5.03 14.20
C GLU A 18 -3.47 -5.35 12.70
N GLU A 19 -4.31 -4.70 11.89
CA GLU A 19 -4.41 -4.94 10.44
C GLU A 19 -3.25 -4.35 9.61
N TRP A 20 -2.38 -3.58 10.27
CA TRP A 20 -1.18 -3.01 9.70
C TRP A 20 -0.12 -2.84 10.80
N LEU A 21 1.16 -2.93 10.43
CA LEU A 21 2.27 -2.97 11.38
C LEU A 21 3.37 -2.01 10.92
N GLU A 22 3.73 -1.05 11.78
CA GLU A 22 4.85 -0.14 11.55
C GLU A 22 6.16 -0.79 12.03
N LEU A 23 7.10 -0.92 11.12
CA LEU A 23 8.42 -1.47 11.40
C LEU A 23 9.38 -0.35 11.82
N ARG A 24 10.38 -0.69 12.66
CA ARG A 24 11.35 0.28 13.17
C ARG A 24 12.25 0.92 12.10
N ASN A 25 12.23 0.38 10.89
CA ASN A 25 12.95 0.89 9.73
C ASN A 25 12.10 1.86 8.88
N GLY A 26 10.90 2.24 9.32
CA GLY A 26 10.01 3.14 8.59
C GLY A 26 9.15 2.44 7.54
N CYS A 27 9.24 1.11 7.41
CA CYS A 27 8.32 0.36 6.58
C CYS A 27 6.98 0.17 7.28
N LEU A 28 5.92 0.06 6.48
CA LEU A 28 4.59 -0.25 6.95
C LEU A 28 4.04 -1.43 6.15
N CYS A 29 3.58 -2.47 6.84
CA CYS A 29 3.03 -3.67 6.22
C CYS A 29 1.54 -3.75 6.52
N CYS A 30 0.68 -3.95 5.51
CA CYS A 30 -0.77 -4.12 5.66
C CYS A 30 -1.23 -5.35 4.86
N SER A 31 -2.28 -6.03 5.34
CA SER A 31 -2.70 -7.32 4.77
C SER A 31 -3.76 -7.23 3.65
N VAL A 32 -4.47 -6.11 3.47
CA VAL A 32 -5.62 -6.03 2.55
C VAL A 32 -5.85 -4.60 1.99
N LYS A 33 -6.50 -4.54 0.82
CA LYS A 33 -6.94 -3.34 0.06
C LYS A 33 -7.48 -2.17 0.92
N ASP A 34 -8.49 -2.41 1.76
CA ASP A 34 -9.11 -1.36 2.59
C ASP A 34 -8.20 -0.91 3.75
N ASN A 35 -7.24 -1.77 4.15
CA ASN A 35 -6.29 -1.49 5.22
C ASN A 35 -5.14 -0.61 4.72
N GLY A 36 -4.83 -0.67 3.42
CA GLY A 36 -3.80 0.16 2.80
C GLY A 36 -4.12 1.66 2.84
N LEU A 37 -5.36 2.05 2.53
CA LEU A 37 -5.75 3.47 2.55
C LEU A 37 -5.62 4.06 3.96
N ARG A 38 -6.17 3.37 4.96
CA ARG A 38 -6.07 3.78 6.37
C ARG A 38 -4.64 3.85 6.86
N ALA A 39 -3.80 2.93 6.41
CA ALA A 39 -2.40 2.93 6.79
C ALA A 39 -1.64 4.15 6.20
N ILE A 40 -1.95 4.54 4.96
CA ILE A 40 -1.44 5.77 4.37
C ILE A 40 -1.98 7.01 5.08
N GLU A 41 -3.29 7.07 5.39
CA GLU A 41 -3.87 8.17 6.17
C GLU A 41 -3.18 8.34 7.53
N ASN A 42 -2.89 7.24 8.23
CA ASN A 42 -2.13 7.26 9.48
C ASN A 42 -0.68 7.69 9.26
N LEU A 43 -0.03 7.24 8.18
CA LEU A 43 1.33 7.67 7.84
C LEU A 43 1.38 9.18 7.59
N MET A 44 0.37 9.76 6.94
CA MET A 44 0.28 11.20 6.69
C MET A 44 0.16 12.05 7.97
N GLN A 45 -0.23 11.48 9.11
CA GLN A 45 -0.15 12.18 10.41
C GLN A 45 1.30 12.52 10.80
N LYS A 46 2.29 11.83 10.21
CA LYS A 46 3.72 12.05 10.40
C LYS A 46 4.37 12.82 9.25
N LYS A 47 3.56 13.52 8.41
CA LYS A 47 4.07 14.35 7.31
C LYS A 47 5.21 15.27 7.77
N GLY A 48 6.25 15.38 6.94
CA GLY A 48 7.49 16.10 7.27
C GLY A 48 8.52 15.26 8.03
N LYS A 49 8.25 13.98 8.27
CA LYS A 49 9.25 12.98 8.71
C LYS A 49 9.74 12.07 7.58
N PHE A 50 9.09 12.13 6.43
CA PHE A 50 9.43 11.42 5.19
C PHE A 50 9.10 12.33 4.01
N ASP A 51 9.76 12.09 2.88
CA ASP A 51 9.60 12.85 1.65
C ASP A 51 8.73 12.09 0.63
N ASP A 52 8.87 10.76 0.59
CA ASP A 52 8.20 9.88 -0.38
C ASP A 52 7.56 8.66 0.27
N ILE A 53 6.52 8.12 -0.38
CA ILE A 53 5.88 6.86 -0.02
C ILE A 53 6.11 5.86 -1.16
N LEU A 54 6.83 4.78 -0.89
CA LEU A 54 7.00 3.68 -1.84
C LEU A 54 5.97 2.58 -1.53
N LEU A 55 5.05 2.36 -2.46
CA LEU A 55 4.08 1.28 -2.36
C LEU A 55 4.58 0.05 -3.12
N GLU A 56 4.90 -1.02 -2.40
CA GLU A 56 5.15 -2.34 -2.97
C GLU A 56 3.83 -3.07 -3.16
N THR A 57 3.52 -3.47 -4.39
CA THR A 57 2.37 -4.31 -4.69
C THR A 57 2.82 -5.74 -4.93
N THR A 58 1.91 -6.70 -4.76
CA THR A 58 2.19 -8.08 -5.17
C THR A 58 2.46 -8.14 -6.67
N GLY A 59 3.23 -9.13 -7.14
CA GLY A 59 3.51 -9.31 -8.57
C GLY A 59 2.30 -9.65 -9.45
N LEU A 60 1.11 -9.79 -8.85
CA LEU A 60 -0.17 -10.04 -9.52
C LEU A 60 -1.12 -8.85 -9.42
N ALA A 61 -0.80 -7.83 -8.65
CA ALA A 61 -1.66 -6.66 -8.50
C ALA A 61 -1.66 -5.82 -9.79
N ASP A 62 -2.83 -5.32 -10.18
CA ASP A 62 -2.94 -4.32 -11.23
C ASP A 62 -2.54 -2.94 -10.68
N PRO A 63 -1.43 -2.34 -11.16
CA PRO A 63 -0.99 -1.03 -10.68
C PRO A 63 -2.03 0.07 -10.97
N GLY A 64 -2.83 -0.04 -12.03
CA GLY A 64 -3.88 0.95 -12.33
C GLY A 64 -5.00 0.94 -11.28
N ALA A 65 -5.49 -0.27 -10.95
CA ALA A 65 -6.45 -0.45 -9.87
C ALA A 65 -5.89 -0.01 -8.50
N VAL A 66 -4.60 -0.22 -8.26
CA VAL A 66 -3.93 0.24 -7.03
C VAL A 66 -3.85 1.75 -6.97
N THR A 67 -3.31 2.40 -8.01
CA THR A 67 -3.18 3.85 -8.09
C THR A 67 -4.52 4.56 -7.94
N SER A 68 -5.58 4.07 -8.59
CA SER A 68 -6.92 4.68 -8.51
C SER A 68 -7.54 4.67 -7.11
N MET A 69 -7.12 3.75 -6.22
CA MET A 69 -7.57 3.77 -4.82
C MET A 69 -6.90 4.84 -3.98
N PHE A 70 -5.62 5.10 -4.25
CA PHE A 70 -4.80 6.03 -3.46
C PHE A 70 -4.81 7.45 -4.03
N TRP A 71 -5.16 7.59 -5.31
CA TRP A 71 -5.35 8.86 -5.95
C TRP A 71 -6.72 9.44 -5.56
N VAL A 72 -6.73 10.26 -4.52
CA VAL A 72 -7.88 11.08 -4.16
C VAL A 72 -7.77 12.40 -4.91
N ASP A 73 -8.81 12.77 -5.66
CA ASP A 73 -8.84 13.95 -6.53
C ASP A 73 -8.41 15.23 -5.78
N ALA A 74 -7.71 16.13 -6.48
CA ALA A 74 -7.16 17.36 -5.93
C ALA A 74 -8.26 18.30 -5.39
N GLU A 75 -9.51 18.13 -5.84
CA GLU A 75 -10.69 18.82 -5.29
C GLU A 75 -10.97 18.49 -3.80
N LEU A 76 -10.41 17.41 -3.26
CA LEU A 76 -10.46 17.06 -1.84
C LEU A 76 -9.23 17.52 -1.02
N GLY A 77 -8.25 18.19 -1.63
CA GLY A 77 -7.06 18.66 -0.93
C GLY A 77 -6.10 17.55 -0.50
N SER A 78 -5.97 16.49 -1.32
CA SER A 78 -5.02 15.40 -1.06
C SER A 78 -3.58 15.93 -1.02
N ASP A 79 -2.89 15.65 0.08
CA ASP A 79 -1.47 15.93 0.26
C ASP A 79 -0.56 14.89 -0.43
N ILE A 80 -1.16 13.87 -1.05
CA ILE A 80 -0.47 12.78 -1.75
C ILE A 80 -0.82 12.85 -3.22
N TYR A 81 0.19 12.68 -4.06
CA TYR A 81 0.07 12.51 -5.51
C TYR A 81 0.94 11.35 -5.97
N LEU A 82 0.52 10.68 -7.04
CA LEU A 82 1.33 9.70 -7.75
C LEU A 82 2.48 10.39 -8.50
N ASP A 83 3.72 10.10 -8.09
CA ASP A 83 4.91 10.52 -8.83
C ASP A 83 5.17 9.60 -10.04
N GLY A 84 5.09 8.29 -9.86
CA GLY A 84 5.29 7.34 -10.95
C GLY A 84 5.00 5.89 -10.59
N ILE A 85 4.94 5.04 -11.62
CA ILE A 85 4.82 3.59 -11.50
C ILE A 85 6.13 2.98 -11.98
N ILE A 86 6.81 2.26 -11.10
CA ILE A 86 8.08 1.59 -11.39
C ILE A 86 7.81 0.09 -11.58
N THR A 87 8.24 -0.45 -12.72
CA THR A 87 8.11 -1.88 -13.03
C THR A 87 9.48 -2.53 -13.14
N ILE A 88 9.70 -3.58 -12.36
CA ILE A 88 10.93 -4.39 -12.43
C ILE A 88 10.65 -5.59 -13.33
N VAL A 89 11.50 -5.77 -14.36
CA VAL A 89 11.40 -6.89 -15.29
C VAL A 89 12.62 -7.78 -15.17
N ASP A 90 12.40 -9.08 -14.95
CA ASP A 90 13.47 -10.09 -15.01
C ASP A 90 13.99 -10.20 -16.44
N SER A 91 15.28 -9.97 -16.68
CA SER A 91 15.85 -9.96 -18.03
C SER A 91 15.93 -11.35 -18.68
N LYS A 92 15.96 -12.42 -17.87
CA LYS A 92 16.02 -13.80 -18.35
C LYS A 92 14.63 -14.32 -18.71
N TYR A 93 13.61 -13.96 -17.92
CA TYR A 93 12.25 -14.51 -18.08
C TYR A 93 11.20 -13.48 -18.54
N GLY A 94 11.55 -12.20 -18.63
CA GLY A 94 10.61 -11.12 -18.91
C GLY A 94 9.85 -11.29 -20.21
N LEU A 95 10.55 -11.62 -21.31
CA LEU A 95 9.88 -11.85 -22.59
C LEU A 95 8.92 -13.04 -22.52
N LYS A 96 9.32 -14.14 -21.85
CA LYS A 96 8.47 -15.31 -21.65
C LYS A 96 7.17 -14.94 -20.94
N HIS A 97 7.26 -14.20 -19.83
CA HIS A 97 6.08 -13.78 -19.06
C HIS A 97 5.18 -12.81 -19.84
N LEU A 98 5.75 -11.92 -20.67
CA LEU A 98 4.99 -10.97 -21.49
C LEU A 98 4.24 -11.65 -22.64
N THR A 99 4.78 -12.73 -23.20
CA THR A 99 4.18 -13.46 -24.32
C THR A 99 3.34 -14.65 -23.90
N GLU A 100 3.26 -14.94 -22.60
CA GLU A 100 2.48 -16.05 -22.08
C GLU A 100 0.99 -15.78 -22.29
N GLU A 101 0.34 -16.60 -23.13
CA GLU A 101 -1.12 -16.61 -23.24
C GLU A 101 -1.70 -17.25 -21.99
N LYS A 102 -2.28 -16.42 -21.12
CA LYS A 102 -3.03 -16.92 -19.97
C LYS A 102 -4.38 -17.46 -20.45
N PRO A 103 -4.83 -18.62 -19.96
CA PRO A 103 -6.17 -19.11 -20.24
C PRO A 103 -7.21 -18.09 -19.75
N ASP A 104 -8.34 -17.98 -20.48
CA ASP A 104 -9.39 -17.01 -20.21
C ASP A 104 -9.83 -17.03 -18.73
N GLY A 105 -9.79 -15.87 -18.06
CA GLY A 105 -10.27 -15.69 -16.68
C GLY A 105 -9.24 -15.17 -15.66
N HIS A 106 -8.06 -14.74 -16.09
CA HIS A 106 -7.03 -14.11 -15.26
C HIS A 106 -6.61 -12.73 -15.77
#